data_AF-T1GJS2-F1
#
_entry.id   AF-T1GJS2-F1
#
_cell.length_a   1.000
_cell.length_b   1.000
_cell.length_c   1.000
_cell.angle_alpha   90.00
_cell.angle_beta   90.00
_cell.angle_gamma   90.00
#
_symmetry.space_group_name_H-M   'P 1'
#
loop_
_entity.id
_entity.type
_entity.pdbx_description
1 polymer ?
#
loop_
_entity_poly.entity_id
_entity_poly.type
_entity_poly.pdbx_seq_one_letter_code
_entity_poly.pdbx_strand_id
1 'polypeptide(L)'
;MSTQFKPPSCLSDNLVEFALQEGLKCKNIHVRNIVYSPGSAGGDNYCSDIIRAKVTYSKGGAVKTDLFLIIKCIQPSPETDLLVKMGVFDIEERMYSNVLLRVEVILQKSISPRCYFTCLKPTKTFFMDDLTYYGYKIGDRTKKLDLELAEIVMKHLGQYHAGSMVFAKQFPKKQRN
;
A
#
# COMPACT_ATOMS: atom_id res chain seq x y z
N MET A 1 22.70 15.80 -17.02
CA MET A 1 22.67 14.31 -16.92
C MET A 1 21.60 13.96 -15.91
N SER A 2 20.47 13.40 -16.35
CA SER A 2 19.39 12.97 -15.44
C SER A 2 19.84 11.75 -14.67
N THR A 3 20.14 11.89 -13.38
CA THR A 3 20.42 10.78 -12.48
C THR A 3 19.19 9.88 -12.39
N GLN A 4 19.30 8.66 -12.90
CA GLN A 4 18.26 7.65 -12.79
C GLN A 4 18.01 7.35 -11.31
N PHE A 5 16.75 7.41 -10.85
CA PHE A 5 16.40 7.07 -9.48
C PHE A 5 16.78 5.62 -9.19
N LYS A 6 17.53 5.40 -8.11
CA LYS A 6 17.95 4.08 -7.67
C LYS A 6 17.10 3.65 -6.47
N PRO A 7 16.35 2.54 -6.55
CA PRO A 7 15.56 2.05 -5.42
C PRO A 7 16.49 1.56 -4.29
N PRO A 8 15.98 1.47 -3.05
CA PRO A 8 16.71 0.85 -1.94
C PRO A 8 17.10 -0.59 -2.23
N SER A 9 18.22 -1.05 -1.68
CA SER A 9 18.75 -2.41 -1.89
C SER A 9 17.83 -3.54 -1.42
N CYS A 10 16.88 -3.23 -0.52
CA CYS A 10 15.88 -4.18 -0.05
C CYS A 10 14.85 -4.55 -1.13
N LEU A 11 14.76 -3.78 -2.21
CA LEU A 11 13.79 -3.97 -3.28
C LEU A 11 14.46 -4.67 -4.47
N SER A 12 14.28 -5.99 -4.56
CA SER A 12 14.74 -6.79 -5.70
C SER A 12 13.60 -7.08 -6.68
N ASP A 13 13.93 -7.29 -7.95
CA ASP A 13 12.94 -7.64 -8.98
C ASP A 13 12.18 -8.93 -8.64
N ASN A 14 12.87 -9.90 -8.03
CA ASN A 14 12.25 -11.14 -7.54
C ASN A 14 11.21 -10.88 -6.44
N LEU A 15 11.47 -9.91 -5.54
CA LEU A 15 10.51 -9.54 -4.50
C LEU A 15 9.27 -8.87 -5.11
N VAL A 16 9.46 -8.03 -6.13
CA VAL A 16 8.34 -7.40 -6.87
C VAL A 16 7.53 -8.46 -7.61
N GLU A 17 8.17 -9.39 -8.32
CA GLU A 17 7.49 -10.49 -8.99
C GLU A 17 6.68 -11.34 -8.01
N PHE A 18 7.29 -11.72 -6.88
CA PHE A 18 6.61 -12.45 -5.82
C PHE A 18 5.41 -11.68 -5.28
N ALA A 19 5.56 -10.37 -5.03
CA ALA A 19 4.46 -9.51 -4.58
C ALA A 19 3.29 -9.51 -5.57
N LEU A 20 3.56 -9.43 -6.88
CA LEU A 20 2.53 -9.53 -7.92
C LEU A 20 1.88 -10.91 -7.94
N GLN A 21 2.65 -12.00 -7.84
CA GLN A 21 2.13 -13.37 -7.83
C GLN A 21 1.17 -13.61 -6.66
N GLU A 22 1.55 -13.17 -5.46
CA GLU A 22 0.71 -13.24 -4.26
C GLU A 22 -0.54 -12.37 -4.40
N GLY A 23 -0.35 -11.09 -4.73
CA GLY A 23 -1.43 -10.12 -4.80
C GLY A 23 -2.46 -10.43 -5.87
N LEU A 24 -2.02 -10.90 -7.05
CA LEU A 24 -2.88 -11.30 -8.16
C LEU A 24 -3.33 -12.78 -8.08
N LYS A 25 -2.89 -13.52 -7.06
CA LYS A 25 -3.18 -14.94 -6.84
C LYS A 25 -2.86 -15.79 -8.07
N CYS A 26 -1.72 -15.53 -8.71
CA CYS A 26 -1.30 -16.20 -9.93
C CYS A 26 0.22 -16.41 -9.96
N LYS A 27 0.65 -17.66 -9.83
CA LYS A 27 2.08 -18.04 -9.85
C LYS A 27 2.75 -17.88 -11.22
N ASN A 28 1.98 -17.81 -12.30
CA ASN A 28 2.48 -17.71 -13.67
C ASN A 28 2.67 -16.24 -14.11
N ILE A 29 3.04 -15.37 -13.17
CA ILE A 29 3.37 -13.97 -13.43
C ILE A 29 4.88 -13.85 -13.50
N HIS A 30 5.35 -13.24 -14.58
CA HIS A 30 6.77 -12.93 -14.77
C HIS A 30 6.96 -11.46 -15.07
N VAL A 31 7.76 -10.78 -14.26
CA VAL A 31 8.16 -9.39 -14.44
C VAL A 31 9.15 -9.30 -15.60
N ARG A 32 8.91 -8.32 -16.48
CA ARG A 32 9.72 -8.09 -17.69
C ARG A 32 10.54 -6.82 -17.59
N ASN A 33 9.99 -5.81 -16.93
CA ASN A 33 10.65 -4.53 -16.74
C ASN A 33 10.08 -3.83 -15.51
N ILE A 34 10.91 -3.08 -14.80
CA ILE A 34 10.48 -2.20 -13.72
C ILE A 34 11.14 -0.84 -13.91
N VAL A 35 10.33 0.22 -13.87
CA VAL A 35 10.81 1.60 -13.88
C VAL A 35 10.46 2.24 -12.55
N TYR A 36 11.48 2.64 -11.78
CA TYR A 36 11.32 3.30 -10.50
C TYR A 36 11.42 4.82 -10.61
N SER A 37 10.69 5.51 -9.75
CA SER A 37 10.75 6.96 -9.57
C SER A 37 10.39 7.32 -8.12
N PRO A 38 10.73 8.53 -7.65
CA PRO A 38 10.26 9.01 -6.35
C PRO A 38 8.73 8.97 -6.27
N GLY A 39 8.19 8.40 -5.18
CA GLY A 39 6.75 8.32 -4.95
C GLY A 39 6.17 9.57 -4.27
N SER A 40 7.02 10.33 -3.59
CA SER A 40 6.69 11.56 -2.83
C SER A 40 7.76 12.63 -3.02
N ALA A 41 7.42 13.87 -2.69
CA ALA A 41 8.40 14.96 -2.61
C ALA A 41 9.30 14.80 -1.37
N GLY A 42 10.49 15.39 -1.40
CA GLY A 42 11.40 15.37 -0.25
C GLY A 42 10.75 15.99 0.98
N GLY A 43 10.72 15.24 2.09
CA GLY A 43 10.09 15.66 3.35
C GLY A 43 8.69 15.09 3.60
N ASP A 44 8.03 14.53 2.59
CA ASP A 44 6.68 13.93 2.69
C ASP A 44 6.72 12.41 2.96
N ASN A 45 7.86 11.90 3.42
CA ASN A 45 8.18 10.47 3.47
C ASN A 45 7.75 9.79 4.78
N TYR A 46 7.37 10.55 5.82
CA TYR A 46 6.80 10.05 7.08
C TYR A 46 7.43 8.75 7.63
N CYS A 47 8.76 8.75 7.81
CA CYS A 47 9.57 7.62 8.29
C CYS A 47 9.61 6.38 7.37
N SER A 48 9.34 6.55 6.07
CA SER A 48 9.42 5.49 5.07
C SER A 48 9.87 6.01 3.71
N ASP A 49 10.60 5.21 2.94
CA ASP A 49 10.82 5.49 1.53
C ASP A 49 9.56 5.17 0.73
N ILE A 50 9.00 6.17 0.07
CA ILE A 50 7.87 5.99 -0.85
C ILE A 50 8.40 5.98 -2.28
N ILE A 51 8.29 4.83 -2.94
CA ILE A 51 8.83 4.57 -4.26
C ILE A 51 7.66 4.31 -5.20
N ARG A 52 7.63 4.99 -6.34
CA ARG A 52 6.69 4.69 -7.42
C ARG A 52 7.34 3.72 -8.40
N ALA A 53 6.63 2.67 -8.77
CA ALA A 53 7.10 1.68 -9.73
C ALA A 53 6.06 1.45 -10.83
N LYS A 54 6.52 1.53 -12.09
CA LYS A 54 5.80 0.98 -13.23
C LYS A 54 6.36 -0.41 -13.52
N VAL A 55 5.55 -1.44 -13.32
CA VAL A 55 5.93 -2.85 -13.51
C VAL A 55 5.26 -3.39 -14.75
N THR A 56 6.04 -3.76 -15.76
CA THR A 56 5.54 -4.49 -16.93
C THR A 56 5.72 -5.98 -16.69
N TYR A 57 4.63 -6.76 -16.68
CA TYR A 57 4.64 -8.20 -16.43
C TYR A 57 3.87 -8.97 -17.50
N SER A 58 4.08 -10.28 -17.57
CA SER A 58 3.33 -11.20 -18.43
C SER A 58 2.69 -12.31 -17.60
N LYS A 59 1.49 -12.75 -18.00
CA LYS A 59 0.77 -13.87 -17.38
C LYS A 59 0.73 -15.06 -18.34
N GLY A 60 1.58 -16.07 -18.15
CA GLY A 60 1.55 -17.33 -18.91
C GLY A 60 1.72 -17.21 -20.43
N GLY A 61 2.41 -16.19 -20.93
CA GLY A 61 2.60 -15.99 -22.37
C GLY A 61 3.23 -14.63 -22.71
N ALA A 62 2.97 -14.13 -23.92
CA ALA A 62 3.60 -12.93 -24.46
C ALA A 62 2.87 -11.61 -24.15
N VAL A 63 1.61 -11.66 -23.70
CA VAL A 63 0.84 -10.42 -23.42
C VAL A 63 1.46 -9.72 -22.23
N LYS A 64 1.94 -8.50 -22.47
CA LYS A 64 2.52 -7.62 -21.47
C LYS A 64 1.45 -6.69 -20.94
N THR A 65 1.35 -6.61 -19.61
CA THR A 65 0.45 -5.72 -18.89
C THR A 65 1.29 -4.82 -17.99
N ASP A 66 0.90 -3.54 -17.92
CA ASP A 66 1.49 -2.59 -17.00
C ASP A 66 0.71 -2.54 -15.69
N LEU A 67 1.43 -2.46 -14.58
CA LEU A 67 0.90 -2.23 -13.24
C LEU A 67 1.64 -1.07 -12.58
N PHE A 68 0.91 -0.17 -11.94
CA PHE A 68 1.46 1.01 -11.28
C PHE A 68 1.35 0.82 -9.77
N LEU A 69 2.50 0.87 -9.09
CA LEU A 69 2.60 0.59 -7.66
C LEU A 69 3.20 1.77 -6.90
N ILE A 70 2.72 1.94 -5.68
CA ILE A 70 3.46 2.59 -4.60
C ILE A 70 4.05 1.49 -3.71
N ILE A 71 5.37 1.55 -3.54
CA ILE A 71 6.15 0.67 -2.69
C ILE A 71 6.62 1.50 -1.50
N LYS A 72 6.13 1.15 -0.32
CA LYS A 72 6.52 1.78 0.95
C LYS A 72 7.54 0.88 1.63
N CYS A 73 8.78 1.34 1.76
CA CYS A 73 9.86 0.65 2.45
C CYS A 73 10.21 1.37 3.75
N ILE A 74 10.34 0.65 4.86
CA ILE A 74 10.75 1.23 6.14
C ILE A 74 12.18 0.78 6.41
N GLN A 75 13.13 1.67 6.14
CA GLN A 75 14.55 1.40 6.42
C GLN A 75 14.81 1.50 7.93
N PRO A 76 15.62 0.61 8.50
CA PRO A 76 16.06 0.73 9.88
C PRO A 76 16.77 2.07 10.12
N SER A 77 16.30 2.81 11.13
CA SER A 77 16.83 4.08 11.59
C SER A 77 16.44 4.29 13.06
N PRO A 78 17.12 5.16 13.82
CA PRO A 78 16.72 5.46 15.20
C PRO A 78 15.26 5.91 15.33
N GLU A 79 14.74 6.66 14.35
CA GLU A 79 13.35 7.13 14.31
C GLU A 79 12.38 5.97 14.05
N THR A 80 12.72 5.06 13.12
CA THR A 80 11.87 3.92 12.80
C THR A 80 11.91 2.85 13.88
N ASP A 81 13.01 2.72 14.64
CA ASP A 81 13.13 1.80 15.77
C ASP A 81 12.08 2.07 16.86
N LEU A 82 11.78 3.35 17.14
CA LEU A 82 10.71 3.71 18.07
C LEU A 82 9.35 3.25 17.54
N LEU A 83 9.06 3.49 16.25
CA LEU A 83 7.82 3.07 15.60
C LEU A 83 7.67 1.54 15.56
N VAL A 84 8.78 0.82 15.36
CA VAL A 84 8.82 -0.64 15.45
C VAL A 84 8.47 -1.11 16.86
N LYS A 85 9.06 -0.50 17.90
CA LYS A 85 8.75 -0.83 19.31
C LYS A 85 7.29 -0.53 19.68
N MET A 86 6.70 0.48 19.08
CA MET A 86 5.28 0.82 19.24
C MET A 86 4.33 -0.11 18.46
N GLY A 87 4.85 -1.02 17.62
CA GLY A 87 4.03 -1.96 16.84
C GLY A 87 3.23 -1.29 15.71
N VAL A 88 3.57 -0.06 15.32
CA VAL A 88 2.81 0.73 14.32
C VAL A 88 2.73 -0.01 12.99
N PHE A 89 3.82 -0.64 12.58
CA PHE A 89 3.87 -1.35 11.31
C PHE A 89 3.16 -2.71 11.33
N ASP A 90 3.07 -3.35 12.50
CA ASP A 90 2.31 -4.59 12.65
C ASP A 90 0.81 -4.31 12.61
N ILE A 91 0.40 -3.12 13.07
CA ILE A 91 -0.97 -2.61 12.89
C ILE A 91 -1.22 -2.34 11.40
N GLU A 92 -0.32 -1.63 10.73
CA GLU A 92 -0.45 -1.30 9.30
C GLU A 92 -0.54 -2.56 8.43
N GLU A 93 0.33 -3.55 8.66
CA GLU A 93 0.27 -4.84 7.97
C GLU A 93 -1.09 -5.51 8.16
N ARG A 94 -1.53 -5.67 9.41
CA ARG A 94 -2.83 -6.30 9.71
C ARG A 94 -4.01 -5.56 9.10
N MET A 95 -3.91 -4.23 9.01
CA MET A 95 -4.93 -3.41 8.38
C MET A 95 -5.08 -3.76 6.90
N TYR A 96 -3.99 -3.78 6.14
CA TYR A 96 -4.02 -4.09 4.70
C TYR A 96 -4.19 -5.58 4.39
N SER A 97 -3.63 -6.48 5.18
CA SER A 97 -3.66 -7.93 4.91
C SER A 97 -4.94 -8.61 5.39
N ASN A 98 -5.71 -7.98 6.29
CA ASN A 98 -6.86 -8.62 6.93
C ASN A 98 -8.06 -7.69 7.11
N VAL A 99 -7.90 -6.59 7.86
CA VAL A 99 -9.06 -5.79 8.31
C VAL A 99 -9.77 -5.14 7.12
N LEU A 100 -9.03 -4.42 6.28
CA LEU A 100 -9.60 -3.70 5.14
C LEU A 100 -10.28 -4.65 4.16
N LEU A 101 -9.66 -5.79 3.83
CA LEU A 101 -10.24 -6.79 2.93
C LEU A 101 -11.62 -7.27 3.42
N ARG A 102 -11.76 -7.51 4.72
CA ARG A 102 -13.05 -7.96 5.31
C ARG A 102 -14.08 -6.85 5.36
N VAL A 103 -13.66 -5.63 5.69
CA VAL A 103 -14.55 -4.47 5.68
C VAL A 103 -15.04 -4.17 4.26
N GLU A 104 -14.19 -4.26 3.25
CA GLU A 104 -14.57 -4.08 1.85
C GLU A 104 -15.56 -5.15 1.38
N VAL A 105 -15.43 -6.40 1.83
CA VAL A 105 -16.43 -7.46 1.57
C VAL A 105 -17.77 -7.13 2.21
N ILE A 106 -17.79 -6.66 3.46
CA ILE A 106 -19.01 -6.25 4.16
C ILE A 106 -19.69 -5.08 3.44
N LEU A 107 -18.90 -4.10 3.00
CA LEU A 107 -19.41 -2.91 2.30
C LEU A 107 -19.68 -3.15 0.80
N GLN A 108 -19.23 -4.27 0.25
CA GLN A 108 -19.24 -4.59 -1.19
C GLN A 108 -18.62 -3.47 -2.04
N LYS A 109 -17.60 -2.82 -1.51
CA LYS A 109 -16.97 -1.64 -2.11
C LYS A 109 -15.50 -1.57 -1.67
N SER A 110 -14.62 -1.18 -2.59
CA SER A 110 -13.23 -0.85 -2.25
C SER A 110 -13.16 0.52 -1.56
N ILE A 111 -12.44 0.57 -0.45
CA ILE A 111 -12.25 1.76 0.40
C ILE A 111 -10.76 2.04 0.66
N SER A 112 -9.88 1.22 0.10
CA SER A 112 -8.43 1.28 0.27
C SER A 112 -7.71 0.90 -1.02
N PRO A 113 -6.46 1.34 -1.24
CA PRO A 113 -5.66 0.80 -2.33
C PRO A 113 -5.49 -0.71 -2.15
N ARG A 114 -5.49 -1.46 -3.26
CA ARG A 114 -5.17 -2.88 -3.18
C ARG A 114 -3.75 -3.05 -2.67
N CYS A 115 -3.59 -3.84 -1.62
CA CYS A 115 -2.28 -4.32 -1.18
C CYS A 115 -1.99 -5.67 -1.84
N TYR A 116 -0.92 -5.73 -2.61
CA TYR A 116 -0.49 -6.96 -3.31
C TYR A 116 0.26 -7.89 -2.36
N PHE A 117 1.14 -7.32 -1.55
CA PHE A 117 1.95 -8.08 -0.62
C PHE A 117 2.55 -7.17 0.46
N THR A 118 2.81 -7.76 1.63
CA THR A 118 3.52 -7.13 2.74
C THR A 118 4.70 -8.02 3.16
N CYS A 119 5.91 -7.51 3.03
CA CYS A 119 7.12 -8.14 3.54
C CYS A 119 7.41 -7.60 4.94
N LEU A 120 7.57 -8.47 5.95
CA LEU A 120 7.90 -8.04 7.32
C LEU A 120 9.40 -8.15 7.65
N LYS A 121 10.16 -8.94 6.88
CA LYS A 121 11.59 -9.19 7.07
C LYS A 121 12.28 -9.43 5.71
N PRO A 122 13.53 -8.96 5.50
CA PRO A 122 14.38 -8.22 6.45
C PRO A 122 13.95 -6.76 6.61
N THR A 123 13.36 -6.16 5.57
CA THR A 123 12.89 -4.76 5.57
C THR A 123 11.38 -4.75 5.41
N LYS A 124 10.68 -4.01 6.29
CA LYS A 124 9.22 -3.90 6.20
C LYS A 124 8.84 -3.16 4.92
N THR A 125 8.12 -3.83 4.03
CA THR A 125 7.83 -3.34 2.68
C THR A 125 6.39 -3.64 2.29
N PHE A 126 5.68 -2.65 1.75
CA PHE A 126 4.30 -2.76 1.30
C PHE A 126 4.23 -2.48 -0.20
N PHE A 127 3.53 -3.33 -0.94
CA PHE A 127 3.29 -3.17 -2.38
C PHE A 127 1.82 -2.86 -2.59
N MET A 128 1.51 -1.64 -3.02
CA MET A 128 0.14 -1.13 -3.11
C MET A 128 -0.13 -0.51 -4.47
N ASP A 129 -1.40 -0.43 -4.87
CA ASP A 129 -1.80 0.35 -6.05
C ASP A 129 -1.30 1.80 -5.96
N ASP A 130 -0.80 2.33 -7.08
CA ASP A 130 -0.58 3.76 -7.22
C ASP A 130 -1.91 4.47 -7.54
N LEU A 131 -2.51 5.07 -6.51
CA LEU A 131 -3.76 5.80 -6.67
C LEU A 131 -3.64 7.03 -7.58
N THR A 132 -2.43 7.59 -7.76
CA THR A 132 -2.25 8.73 -8.67
C THR A 132 -2.51 8.36 -10.13
N TYR A 133 -2.32 7.08 -10.49
CA TYR A 133 -2.66 6.55 -11.81
C TYR A 133 -4.17 6.60 -12.09
N TYR A 134 -5.00 6.46 -11.05
CA TYR A 134 -6.46 6.57 -11.15
C TYR A 134 -6.96 8.01 -11.01
N GLY A 135 -6.06 9.01 -11.03
CA GLY A 135 -6.40 10.43 -10.97
C GLY A 135 -6.58 10.98 -9.56
N TYR A 136 -6.33 10.19 -8.51
CA TYR A 136 -6.31 10.69 -7.14
C TYR A 136 -5.11 11.63 -6.92
N LYS A 137 -5.31 12.65 -6.09
CA LYS A 137 -4.30 13.67 -5.79
C LYS A 137 -4.10 13.78 -4.29
N ILE A 138 -2.86 14.03 -3.89
CA ILE A 138 -2.55 14.41 -2.51
C ILE A 138 -2.97 15.88 -2.33
N GLY A 139 -3.83 16.13 -1.35
CA GLY A 139 -4.24 17.49 -0.98
C GLY A 139 -3.12 18.26 -0.29
N ASP A 140 -3.10 19.58 -0.45
CA ASP A 140 -2.17 20.45 0.25
C ASP A 140 -2.54 20.50 1.74
N ARG A 141 -1.68 19.94 2.60
CA ARG A 141 -1.90 19.86 4.06
C ARG A 141 -2.01 21.21 4.76
N THR A 142 -1.55 22.29 4.13
CA THR A 142 -1.65 23.66 4.67
C THR A 142 -2.99 24.31 4.34
N LYS A 143 -3.75 23.72 3.40
CA LYS A 143 -5.08 24.17 3.01
C LYS A 143 -6.14 23.35 3.72
N LYS A 144 -7.27 23.99 3.99
CA LYS A 144 -8.46 23.32 4.49
C LYS A 144 -9.18 22.62 3.34
N LEU A 145 -9.96 21.59 3.66
CA LEU A 145 -10.91 21.03 2.72
C LEU A 145 -12.01 22.06 2.44
N ASP A 146 -12.42 22.17 1.18
CA ASP A 146 -13.69 22.81 0.86
C ASP A 146 -14.86 21.90 1.29
N LEU A 147 -16.07 22.45 1.25
CA LEU A 147 -17.27 21.74 1.72
C LEU A 147 -17.52 20.46 0.90
N GLU A 148 -17.36 20.52 -0.42
CA GLU A 148 -17.60 19.38 -1.31
C GLU A 148 -16.65 18.21 -1.00
N LEU A 149 -15.36 18.49 -0.86
CA LEU A 149 -14.38 17.47 -0.51
C LEU A 149 -14.56 16.97 0.92
N ALA A 150 -14.94 17.84 1.86
CA ALA A 150 -15.26 17.46 3.24
C ALA A 150 -16.45 16.49 3.29
N GLU A 151 -17.51 16.73 2.51
CA GLU A 151 -18.67 15.83 2.42
C GLU A 151 -18.28 14.45 1.88
N ILE A 152 -17.44 14.40 0.84
CA ILE A 152 -16.92 13.13 0.28
C ILE A 152 -16.11 12.36 1.34
N VAL A 153 -15.22 13.04 2.06
CA VAL A 153 -14.40 12.43 3.11
C VAL A 153 -15.28 11.92 4.25
N MET A 154 -16.22 12.73 4.74
CA MET A 154 -17.13 12.34 5.82
C MET A 154 -18.01 11.14 5.43
N LYS A 155 -18.48 11.10 4.18
CA LYS A 155 -19.23 9.95 3.65
C LYS A 155 -18.39 8.68 3.63
N HIS A 156 -17.15 8.74 3.16
CA HIS A 156 -16.23 7.60 3.17
C HIS A 156 -15.91 7.14 4.59
N LEU A 157 -15.65 8.10 5.50
CA LEU A 157 -15.37 7.80 6.90
C LEU A 157 -16.57 7.15 7.60
N GLY A 158 -17.79 7.63 7.35
CA GLY A 158 -19.02 7.02 7.86
C GLY A 158 -19.22 5.59 7.35
N GLN A 159 -18.97 5.35 6.06
CA GLN A 159 -19.00 4.00 5.46
C GLN A 159 -17.99 3.07 6.12
N TYR A 160 -16.74 3.52 6.28
CA TYR A 160 -15.69 2.76 6.94
C TYR A 160 -16.05 2.45 8.39
N HIS A 161 -16.54 3.43 9.17
CA HIS A 161 -16.97 3.21 10.54
C HIS A 161 -18.11 2.19 10.62
N ALA A 162 -19.15 2.31 9.81
CA ALA A 162 -20.26 1.36 9.77
C ALA A 162 -19.76 -0.07 9.45
N GLY A 163 -18.92 -0.23 8.42
CA GLY A 163 -18.34 -1.51 8.05
C GLY A 163 -17.46 -2.11 9.15
N SER A 164 -16.64 -1.28 9.81
CA SER A 164 -15.76 -1.71 10.91
C SER A 164 -16.55 -2.20 12.13
N MET A 165 -17.71 -1.60 12.44
CA MET A 165 -18.57 -2.03 13.53
C MET A 165 -19.23 -3.38 13.24
N VAL A 166 -19.66 -3.62 12.00
CA VAL A 166 -20.18 -4.93 11.59
C VAL A 166 -19.07 -5.97 11.64
N PHE A 167 -17.87 -5.65 11.15
CA PHE A 167 -16.69 -6.50 11.25
C PHE A 167 -16.38 -6.88 12.71
N ALA A 168 -16.37 -5.91 13.63
CA ALA A 168 -16.10 -6.16 15.04
C ALA A 168 -17.15 -7.06 15.71
N LYS A 169 -18.42 -6.96 15.30
CA LYS A 169 -19.50 -7.85 15.78
C LYS A 169 -19.35 -9.27 15.24
N GLN A 170 -18.95 -9.45 13.98
CA GLN A 170 -18.77 -10.76 13.36
C GLN A 170 -17.49 -11.47 13.83
N PHE A 171 -16.46 -10.71 14.14
CA PHE A 171 -15.15 -11.20 14.58
C PHE A 171 -14.77 -10.60 15.93
N PRO A 172 -15.48 -10.94 17.02
CA PRO A 172 -15.20 -10.39 18.33
C PRO A 172 -13.77 -10.77 18.76
N LYS A 173 -13.07 -9.82 19.41
CA LYS A 173 -11.78 -10.13 20.03
C LYS A 173 -12.01 -11.27 21.03
N LYS A 174 -11.31 -12.40 20.86
CA LYS A 174 -11.18 -13.38 21.94
C LYS A 174 -10.59 -12.64 23.15
N GLN A 175 -11.28 -12.70 24.29
CA GLN A 175 -10.71 -12.19 25.53
C GLN A 175 -9.36 -12.89 25.74
N ARG A 176 -8.31 -12.09 25.95
CA ARG A 176 -7.02 -12.63 26.39
C ARG A 176 -7.24 -13.08 27.84
N ASN A 177 -7.26 -14.40 28.04
CA ASN A 177 -7.11 -15.00 29.37
C ASN A 177 -5.74 -14.64 29.94
#